data_AF-A0AAV4UDF3-F1
#
_entry.id   AF-A0AAV4UDF3-F1
#
_cell.length_a   1.000
_cell.length_b   1.000
_cell.length_c   1.000
_cell.angle_alpha   90.00
_cell.angle_beta   90.00
_cell.angle_gamma   90.00
#
_symmetry.space_group_name_H-M   'P 1'
#
loop_
_entity.id
_entity.type
_entity.pdbx_description
1 polymer ?
#
loop_
_entity_poly.entity_id
_entity_poly.type
_entity_poly.pdbx_seq_one_letter_code
_entity_poly.pdbx_strand_id
1 'polypeptide(L)'
;MHELFAQVLTNRDLSRAGDLFSIEDKNLVSDISDVLIKIEEIASASDFTQNDNNQSVVEICITRVTSAIRDTGTIEQHAPAMVSLLESCLNHDLRPLPKDEDPPHAKIASDIVSCIFFGNRPVLLSPPLPLGLHTIFFQNHCLKCM
;
A
#
# COMPACT_ATOMS: atom_id res chain seq x y z
N MET A 1 0.51 1.01 17.83
CA MET A 1 -0.02 1.92 16.77
C MET A 1 -0.14 3.37 17.26
N HIS A 2 0.52 4.30 16.56
CA HIS A 2 0.47 5.75 16.77
C HIS A 2 -0.97 6.30 16.75
N GLU A 3 -1.25 7.30 17.58
CA GLU A 3 -2.62 7.83 17.80
C GLU A 3 -3.28 8.35 16.51
N LEU A 4 -2.54 9.09 15.69
CA LEU A 4 -3.05 9.57 14.39
C LEU A 4 -3.44 8.43 13.45
N PHE A 5 -2.65 7.35 13.39
CA PHE A 5 -3.02 6.16 12.61
C PHE A 5 -4.25 5.48 13.19
N ALA A 6 -4.36 5.39 14.52
CA ALA A 6 -5.54 4.85 15.16
C ALA A 6 -6.80 5.67 14.82
N GLN A 7 -6.70 7.00 14.77
CA GLN A 7 -7.83 7.87 14.41
C GLN A 7 -8.21 7.73 12.93
N VAL A 8 -7.24 7.79 12.03
CA VAL A 8 -7.49 7.69 10.59
C VAL A 8 -7.99 6.30 10.22
N LEU A 9 -7.36 5.22 10.71
CA LEU A 9 -7.74 3.85 10.36
C LEU A 9 -8.92 3.35 11.17
N THR A 10 -9.04 3.60 12.47
CA THR A 10 -10.14 3.05 13.28
C THR A 10 -11.42 3.86 13.10
N ASN A 11 -11.32 5.19 13.10
CA ASN A 11 -12.50 6.06 12.98
C ASN A 11 -12.80 6.46 11.53
N ARG A 12 -11.98 6.03 10.57
CA ARG A 12 -12.10 6.38 9.14
C ARG A 12 -12.09 7.90 8.91
N ASP A 13 -11.35 8.60 9.76
CA ASP A 13 -11.32 10.07 9.80
C ASP A 13 -10.32 10.62 8.75
N LEU A 14 -10.80 10.72 7.51
CA LEU A 14 -10.00 11.22 6.39
C LEU A 14 -9.53 12.67 6.59
N SER A 15 -10.24 13.47 7.41
CA SER A 15 -9.87 14.87 7.67
C SER A 15 -8.50 15.00 8.36
N ARG A 16 -8.05 13.94 9.02
CA ARG A 16 -6.79 13.87 9.76
C ARG A 16 -5.69 13.11 9.02
N ALA A 17 -5.98 12.59 7.84
CA ALA A 17 -5.03 11.79 7.07
C ALA A 17 -3.80 12.62 6.64
N GLY A 18 -3.95 13.93 6.43
CA GLY A 18 -2.84 14.84 6.15
C GLY A 18 -1.84 14.97 7.30
N ASP A 19 -2.31 14.86 8.55
CA ASP A 19 -1.45 14.99 9.74
C ASP A 19 -0.46 13.83 9.87
N LEU A 20 -0.73 12.68 9.22
CA LEU A 20 0.16 11.51 9.20
C LEU A 20 1.55 11.84 8.65
N PHE A 21 1.65 12.81 7.74
CA PHE A 21 2.92 13.23 7.14
C PHE A 21 3.76 14.14 8.05
N SER A 22 3.19 14.62 9.17
CA SER A 22 3.93 15.38 10.18
C SER A 22 4.64 14.48 11.21
N ILE A 23 4.33 13.18 11.22
CA ILE A 23 4.96 12.21 12.14
C ILE A 23 6.35 11.87 11.61
N GLU A 24 7.38 11.91 12.45
CA GLU A 24 8.73 11.47 12.07
C GLU A 24 8.78 9.96 11.78
N ASP A 25 9.47 9.54 10.71
CA ASP A 25 9.50 8.13 10.28
C ASP A 25 9.97 7.18 11.38
N LYS A 26 10.97 7.60 12.18
CA LYS A 26 11.50 6.82 13.30
C LYS A 26 10.44 6.47 14.36
N ASN A 27 9.42 7.32 14.51
CA ASN A 27 8.33 7.11 15.47
C ASN A 27 7.25 6.17 14.90
N LEU A 28 7.27 5.91 13.59
CA LEU A 28 6.32 5.01 12.93
C LEU A 28 6.82 3.58 12.87
N VAL A 29 8.14 3.36 12.79
CA VAL A 29 8.74 2.04 12.56
C VAL A 29 8.15 0.95 13.45
N SER A 30 7.97 1.19 14.75
CA SER A 30 7.41 0.17 15.66
C SER A 30 5.95 -0.19 15.37
N ASP A 31 5.21 0.70 14.72
CA ASP A 31 3.77 0.60 14.50
C ASP A 31 3.38 0.17 13.09
N ILE A 32 4.31 0.21 12.13
CA ILE A 32 4.02 -0.04 10.70
C ILE A 32 3.37 -1.41 10.47
N SER A 33 3.84 -2.46 11.16
CA SER A 33 3.24 -3.78 11.03
C SER A 33 1.78 -3.80 11.50
N ASP A 34 1.47 -3.16 12.63
CA ASP A 34 0.08 -3.05 13.13
C ASP A 34 -0.80 -2.27 12.16
N VAL A 35 -0.24 -1.21 11.56
CA VAL A 35 -0.93 -0.40 10.55
C VAL A 35 -1.26 -1.23 9.31
N LEU A 36 -0.31 -2.01 8.79
CA LEU A 36 -0.51 -2.89 7.65
C LEU A 36 -1.58 -3.96 7.92
N ILE A 37 -1.57 -4.56 9.11
CA ILE A 37 -2.62 -5.50 9.55
C ILE A 37 -3.98 -4.80 9.55
N LYS A 38 -4.05 -3.57 10.07
CA LYS A 38 -5.32 -2.83 10.11
C LYS A 38 -5.81 -2.45 8.72
N ILE A 39 -4.90 -2.11 7.80
CA ILE A 39 -5.22 -1.89 6.39
C ILE A 39 -5.80 -3.17 5.76
N GLU A 40 -5.19 -4.32 6.02
CA GLU A 40 -5.68 -5.62 5.54
C GLU A 40 -7.12 -5.89 6.00
N GLU A 41 -7.43 -5.65 7.27
CA GLU A 41 -8.79 -5.78 7.81
C GLU A 41 -9.79 -4.90 7.07
N ILE A 42 -9.43 -3.65 6.75
CA ILE A 42 -10.30 -2.70 6.05
C ILE A 42 -10.47 -3.11 4.58
N ALA A 43 -9.37 -3.48 3.91
CA ALA A 43 -9.37 -3.86 2.51
C ALA A 43 -10.11 -5.19 2.25
N SER A 44 -10.13 -6.08 3.25
CA SER A 44 -10.84 -7.36 3.19
C SER A 44 -12.35 -7.23 3.45
N ALA A 45 -12.85 -6.05 3.82
CA ALA A 45 -14.26 -5.82 4.06
C ALA A 45 -15.08 -5.93 2.77
N SER A 46 -16.27 -6.52 2.86
CA SER A 46 -17.12 -6.78 1.68
C SER A 46 -17.59 -5.51 0.97
N ASP A 47 -17.69 -4.38 1.69
CA ASP A 47 -18.10 -3.08 1.17
C ASP A 47 -16.92 -2.23 0.70
N PHE A 48 -15.67 -2.69 0.83
CA PHE A 48 -14.48 -1.89 0.55
C PHE A 48 -14.47 -1.30 -0.86
N THR A 49 -14.85 -2.08 -1.88
CA THR A 49 -14.89 -1.64 -3.28
C THR A 49 -15.94 -0.58 -3.57
N GLN A 50 -16.92 -0.39 -2.68
CA GLN A 50 -17.98 0.62 -2.81
C GLN A 50 -17.83 1.77 -1.81
N ASN A 51 -16.80 1.73 -0.97
CA ASN A 51 -16.58 2.68 0.12
C ASN A 51 -15.36 3.54 -0.16
N ASP A 52 -15.57 4.62 -0.92
CA ASP A 52 -14.51 5.55 -1.36
C ASP A 52 -13.72 6.16 -0.18
N ASN A 53 -14.39 6.38 0.96
CA ASN A 53 -13.74 6.88 2.16
C ASN A 53 -12.73 5.87 2.73
N ASN A 54 -13.11 4.59 2.81
CA ASN A 54 -12.19 3.53 3.24
C ASN A 54 -11.04 3.35 2.25
N GLN A 55 -11.31 3.43 0.94
CA GLN A 55 -10.26 3.35 -0.09
C GLN A 55 -9.24 4.48 0.06
N SER A 56 -9.72 5.72 0.22
CA SER A 56 -8.87 6.90 0.41
C SER A 56 -8.04 6.83 1.71
N VAL A 57 -8.67 6.39 2.80
CA VAL A 57 -7.98 6.17 4.09
C VAL A 57 -6.86 5.13 3.94
N VAL A 58 -7.13 4.01 3.25
CA VAL A 58 -6.15 2.96 3.01
C VAL A 58 -5.00 3.45 2.12
N GLU A 59 -5.30 4.11 1.00
CA GLU A 59 -4.31 4.61 0.05
C GLU A 59 -3.33 5.60 0.70
N ILE A 60 -3.85 6.56 1.48
CA ILE A 60 -3.00 7.53 2.20
C ILE A 60 -2.14 6.81 3.24
N CYS A 61 -2.72 5.88 4.01
CA CYS A 61 -1.97 5.13 5.01
C CYS A 61 -0.86 4.27 4.38
N ILE A 62 -1.14 3.59 3.26
CA ILE A 62 -0.15 2.80 2.49
C ILE A 62 0.97 3.71 2.00
N THR A 63 0.63 4.84 1.39
CA THR A 63 1.62 5.82 0.91
C THR A 63 2.54 6.24 2.06
N ARG A 64 1.96 6.55 3.23
CA ARG A 64 2.74 6.96 4.39
C ARG A 64 3.63 5.84 4.91
N VAL A 65 3.12 4.64 5.15
CA VAL A 65 3.94 3.55 5.70
C VAL A 65 5.02 3.08 4.73
N THR A 66 4.72 3.00 3.43
CA THR A 66 5.73 2.61 2.44
C THR A 66 6.83 3.66 2.28
N SER A 67 6.50 4.96 2.42
CA SER A 67 7.54 6.01 2.51
C SER A 67 8.43 5.84 3.73
N ALA A 68 7.84 5.67 4.92
CA ALA A 68 8.60 5.48 6.16
C ALA A 68 9.52 4.25 6.08
N ILE A 69 9.01 3.10 5.59
CA ILE A 69 9.81 1.87 5.40
C ILE A 69 11.06 2.12 4.56
N ARG A 70 10.91 2.84 3.43
CA ARG A 70 12.03 3.12 2.52
C ARG A 70 13.04 4.06 3.17
N ASP A 71 12.57 5.11 3.81
CA ASP A 71 13.42 6.15 4.39
C ASP A 71 14.16 5.67 5.63
N THR A 72 13.59 4.73 6.39
CA THR A 72 14.24 4.10 7.55
C THR A 72 15.00 2.82 7.20
N GLY A 73 14.84 2.29 5.98
CA GLY A 73 15.48 1.03 5.56
C GLY A 73 15.00 -0.20 6.34
N THR A 74 13.76 -0.20 6.83
CA THR A 74 13.23 -1.23 7.75
C THR A 74 12.38 -2.29 7.05
N ILE A 75 12.62 -2.52 5.76
CA ILE A 75 11.74 -3.39 4.95
C ILE A 75 11.68 -4.82 5.47
N GLU A 76 12.81 -5.39 5.90
CA GLU A 76 12.88 -6.76 6.42
C GLU A 76 12.05 -6.94 7.69
N GLN A 77 11.95 -5.89 8.53
CA GLN A 77 11.15 -5.90 9.74
C GLN A 77 9.64 -5.98 9.45
N HIS A 78 9.20 -5.39 8.34
CA HIS A 78 7.77 -5.27 8.00
C HIS A 78 7.33 -6.20 6.86
N ALA A 79 8.28 -6.87 6.18
CA ALA A 79 8.03 -7.76 5.07
C ALA A 79 6.93 -8.81 5.34
N PRO A 80 6.86 -9.46 6.53
CA PRO A 80 5.78 -10.42 6.80
C PRO A 80 4.38 -9.81 6.70
N ALA A 81 4.18 -8.61 7.26
CA ALA A 81 2.90 -7.91 7.22
C ALA A 81 2.58 -7.38 5.81
N MET A 82 3.60 -6.93 5.08
CA MET A 82 3.45 -6.51 3.68
C MET A 82 3.03 -7.67 2.78
N VAL A 83 3.65 -8.85 2.95
CA VAL A 83 3.29 -10.05 2.19
C VAL A 83 1.88 -10.53 2.53
N SER A 84 1.49 -10.53 3.81
CA SER A 84 0.11 -10.84 4.24
C SER A 84 -0.93 -9.94 3.54
N LEU A 85 -0.69 -8.63 3.54
CA LEU A 85 -1.57 -7.68 2.86
C LEU A 85 -1.62 -7.91 1.34
N LEU A 86 -0.48 -8.21 0.72
CA LEU A 86 -0.41 -8.53 -0.72
C LEU A 86 -1.20 -9.80 -1.04
N GLU A 87 -1.01 -10.88 -0.28
CA GLU A 87 -1.73 -12.14 -0.42
C GLU A 87 -3.24 -11.94 -0.26
N SER A 88 -3.66 -11.14 0.72
CA SER A 88 -5.07 -10.76 0.89
C SER A 88 -5.60 -10.06 -0.37
N CYS A 89 -4.88 -9.09 -0.92
CA CYS A 89 -5.28 -8.41 -2.16
C CYS A 89 -5.38 -9.35 -3.37
N LEU A 90 -4.47 -10.33 -3.48
CA LEU A 90 -4.47 -11.32 -4.57
C LEU A 90 -5.69 -12.26 -4.52
N ASN A 91 -6.40 -12.35 -3.39
CA ASN A 91 -7.65 -13.10 -3.28
C ASN A 91 -8.86 -12.33 -3.88
N HIS A 92 -8.66 -11.08 -4.31
CA HIS A 92 -9.68 -10.27 -4.99
C HIS A 92 -9.42 -10.20 -6.51
N ASP A 93 -10.46 -9.83 -7.26
CA ASP A 93 -10.32 -9.62 -8.71
C ASP A 93 -9.52 -8.35 -8.99
N LEU A 94 -8.33 -8.51 -9.57
CA LEU A 94 -7.41 -7.42 -9.88
C LEU A 94 -7.56 -6.91 -11.32
N ARG A 95 -8.51 -7.44 -12.08
CA ARG A 95 -8.74 -6.99 -13.46
C ARG A 95 -9.29 -5.56 -13.46
N PRO A 96 -8.84 -4.70 -14.39
CA PRO A 96 -9.39 -3.36 -14.53
C PRO A 96 -10.91 -3.37 -14.69
N LEU A 97 -11.57 -2.43 -14.03
CA LEU A 97 -13.00 -2.21 -14.13
C LEU A 97 -13.36 -1.57 -15.49
N PRO A 98 -14.64 -1.64 -15.93
CA PRO A 98 -15.07 -0.94 -17.13
C PRO A 98 -14.80 0.57 -16.94
N LYS A 99 -13.89 1.13 -17.77
CA LYS A 99 -13.26 2.48 -17.75
C LYS A 99 -11.73 2.49 -17.49
N ASP A 100 -11.06 1.35 -17.57
CA ASP A 100 -9.60 1.24 -17.33
C ASP A 100 -9.18 1.71 -15.93
N GLU A 101 -10.10 1.63 -14.96
CA GLU A 101 -9.82 1.96 -13.57
C GLU A 101 -9.39 0.69 -12.82
N ASP A 102 -8.18 0.71 -12.26
CA ASP A 102 -7.69 -0.38 -11.44
C ASP A 102 -8.54 -0.50 -10.16
N PRO A 103 -8.99 -1.72 -9.79
CA PRO A 103 -9.69 -1.93 -8.53
C PRO A 103 -8.78 -1.52 -7.36
N PRO A 104 -9.35 -1.14 -6.20
CA PRO A 104 -8.56 -0.64 -5.08
C PRO A 104 -7.51 -1.65 -4.60
N HIS A 105 -7.82 -2.96 -4.64
CA HIS A 105 -6.85 -4.02 -4.32
C HIS A 105 -5.66 -4.08 -5.27
N ALA A 106 -5.82 -3.74 -6.56
CA ALA A 106 -4.72 -3.71 -7.51
C ALA A 106 -3.76 -2.55 -7.22
N LYS A 107 -4.28 -1.39 -6.81
CA LYS A 107 -3.49 -0.24 -6.37
C LYS A 107 -2.66 -0.59 -5.12
N ILE A 108 -3.30 -1.18 -4.11
CA ILE A 108 -2.62 -1.66 -2.89
C ILE A 108 -1.50 -2.64 -3.24
N ALA A 109 -1.82 -3.68 -4.03
CA ALA A 109 -0.85 -4.69 -4.43
C ALA A 109 0.35 -4.07 -5.18
N SER A 110 0.09 -3.12 -6.08
CA SER A 110 1.13 -2.40 -6.81
C SER A 110 2.06 -1.62 -5.88
N ASP A 111 1.52 -0.90 -4.89
CA ASP A 111 2.33 -0.12 -3.94
C ASP A 111 3.18 -1.01 -3.04
N ILE A 112 2.62 -2.13 -2.57
CA ILE A 112 3.33 -3.10 -1.73
C ILE A 112 4.45 -3.79 -2.50
N VAL A 113 4.17 -4.30 -3.71
CA VAL A 113 5.20 -4.88 -4.59
C VAL A 113 6.28 -3.85 -4.90
N SER A 114 5.88 -2.61 -5.22
CA SER A 114 6.83 -1.54 -5.50
C SER A 114 7.74 -1.26 -4.31
N CYS A 115 7.19 -1.22 -3.10
CA CYS A 115 7.97 -1.02 -1.89
C CYS A 115 8.94 -2.18 -1.64
N ILE A 116 8.49 -3.44 -1.75
CA ILE A 116 9.31 -4.65 -1.54
C ILE A 116 10.49 -4.71 -2.52
N PHE A 117 10.25 -4.48 -3.81
CA PHE A 117 11.25 -4.71 -4.85
C PHE A 117 12.08 -3.48 -5.23
N PHE A 118 11.55 -2.27 -5.03
CA PHE A 118 12.23 -1.02 -5.42
C PHE A 118 12.61 -0.16 -4.22
N GLY A 119 12.46 -0.66 -2.99
CA GLY A 119 12.77 0.07 -1.76
C GLY A 119 14.25 0.41 -1.55
N ASN A 120 15.16 -0.15 -2.34
CA ASN A 120 16.61 0.07 -2.21
C ASN A 120 17.23 0.61 -3.51
N ARG A 121 17.28 1.96 -3.60
CA ARG A 121 18.13 2.85 -4.44
C ARG A 121 17.46 3.58 -5.62
N PRO A 122 17.94 4.81 -5.93
CA PRO A 122 17.63 5.48 -7.19
C PRO A 122 18.39 4.79 -8.34
N VAL A 123 17.64 4.44 -9.39
CA VAL A 123 18.05 4.26 -10.80
C VAL A 123 19.47 3.71 -11.04
N LEU A 124 19.59 2.41 -11.34
CA LEU A 124 20.32 1.85 -12.50
C LEU A 124 20.40 0.31 -12.40
N LEU A 125 19.86 -0.37 -13.43
CA LEU A 125 20.09 -1.77 -13.83
C LEU A 125 19.43 -2.88 -12.97
N SER A 126 18.20 -3.23 -13.35
CA SER A 126 17.49 -4.45 -12.92
C SER A 126 17.95 -5.70 -13.69
N PRO A 127 18.12 -6.88 -13.05
CA PRO A 127 17.95 -8.17 -13.73
C PRO A 127 16.46 -8.42 -14.05
N PRO A 128 16.12 -9.31 -15.01
CA PRO A 128 14.74 -9.47 -15.49
C PRO A 128 13.83 -10.06 -14.41
N LEU A 129 12.75 -9.35 -14.11
CA LEU A 129 11.66 -9.81 -13.25
C LEU A 129 11.05 -11.12 -13.80
N PRO A 130 10.54 -12.02 -12.94
CA PRO A 130 9.74 -13.16 -13.38
C PRO A 130 8.52 -12.70 -14.19
N LEU A 131 8.28 -13.34 -15.33
CA LEU A 131 7.29 -12.94 -16.35
C LEU A 131 5.86 -12.75 -15.81
N GLY A 132 5.48 -13.38 -14.70
CA GLY A 132 4.16 -13.22 -14.07
C GLY A 132 3.97 -11.88 -13.34
N LEU A 133 5.03 -11.33 -12.76
CA LEU A 133 4.99 -9.99 -12.13
C LEU A 133 5.06 -8.89 -13.16
N HIS A 134 5.67 -9.18 -14.32
CA HIS A 134 5.76 -8.23 -15.43
C HIS A 134 4.37 -7.80 -15.93
N THR A 135 3.37 -8.68 -15.93
CA THR A 135 2.02 -8.34 -16.40
C THR A 135 1.31 -7.35 -15.48
N ILE A 136 1.43 -7.54 -14.15
CA ILE A 136 0.88 -6.61 -13.14
C ILE A 136 1.62 -5.26 -13.20
N PHE A 137 2.95 -5.31 -13.38
CA PHE A 137 3.82 -4.14 -13.46
C PHE A 137 3.63 -3.33 -14.75
N PHE A 138 3.45 -3.98 -15.90
CA PHE A 138 3.23 -3.29 -17.18
C PHE A 138 1.81 -2.75 -17.33
N GLN A 139 0.78 -3.42 -16.81
CA GLN A 139 -0.58 -2.89 -16.90
C GLN A 139 -0.73 -1.58 -16.11
N ASN A 140 -0.15 -1.47 -14.91
CA ASN A 140 -0.26 -0.27 -14.10
C ASN A 140 0.69 0.87 -14.52
N HIS A 141 1.91 0.56 -15.01
CA HIS A 141 2.92 1.58 -15.29
C HIS A 141 2.89 2.12 -16.74
N CYS A 142 2.26 1.42 -17.71
CA CYS A 142 2.03 1.97 -19.05
C CYS A 142 0.81 2.90 -19.15
N LEU A 143 -0.23 2.74 -18.31
CA LEU A 143 -1.43 3.58 -18.38
C LEU A 143 -1.28 4.98 -17.78
N LYS A 144 -0.24 5.24 -16.97
CA LYS A 144 0.03 6.57 -16.40
C LYS A 144 1.06 7.41 -17.18
N CYS A 145 1.68 6.86 -18.23
CA CYS A 145 2.70 7.54 -19.02
C CYS A 145 2.31 7.79 -20.49
N MET A 146 1.03 7.67 -20.85
CA MET A 146 0.54 7.97 -22.21
C MET A 146 -0.71 8.84 -22.18
#